data_AF-A0AAX1SDV5-F1
#
_entry.id   AF-A0AAX1SDV5-F1
#
_cell.length_a   1.000
_cell.length_b   1.000
_cell.length_c   1.000
_cell.angle_alpha   90.00
_cell.angle_beta   90.00
_cell.angle_gamma   90.00
#
_symmetry.space_group_name_H-M   'P 1'
#
loop_
_entity.id
_entity.type
_entity.pdbx_description
1 polymer ?
#
loop_
_entity_poly.entity_id
_entity_poly.type
_entity_poly.pdbx_seq_one_letter_code
_entity_poly.pdbx_strand_id
1 'polypeptide(L)'
;MGLLDKLLKKGPKASEVTKGGSPVYRYEETEHEAWRPPQAYGEYAEEISGHFKALFPNREEFVYHELISDLVHIDVNIMRPTEERPYYVMYTTGMSDMPMTLPEEIADREDLKHAELFMFLPGEWNPGETGQLDSDIPDSEYWPIRLIKYLARFPHEYHTWLGWGHTIPNGAEYGPLCAETEMGGVVLVQTGGDMGSMQAEDGTEINFYMVVPVYREEIEYKLEFGMEALDKRFCDRNLPMILDIHRPNYCEDFRAG
;
A
#
# COMPACT_ATOMS: atom_id res chain seq x y z
N MET A 1 -22.13 29.49 9.80
CA MET A 1 -21.40 28.38 9.16
C MET A 1 -22.43 27.44 8.57
N GLY A 2 -22.53 27.41 7.25
CA GLY A 2 -23.68 26.85 6.53
C GLY A 2 -23.66 25.33 6.46
N LEU A 3 -24.83 24.73 6.30
CA LEU A 3 -25.06 23.29 6.10
C LEU A 3 -24.22 22.66 4.97
N LEU A 4 -23.68 23.47 4.05
CA LEU A 4 -22.86 23.07 2.92
C LEU A 4 -21.38 22.78 3.28
N ASP A 5 -20.86 23.35 4.38
CA ASP A 5 -19.48 23.06 4.85
C ASP A 5 -19.32 21.63 5.40
N LYS A 6 -20.44 20.94 5.66
CA LYS A 6 -20.45 19.54 6.12
C LYS A 6 -20.36 18.52 4.99
N LEU A 7 -20.47 18.94 3.73
CA LEU A 7 -20.50 18.06 2.55
C LEU A 7 -19.15 17.93 1.84
N LEU A 8 -18.17 18.77 2.17
CA LEU A 8 -16.79 18.63 1.69
C LEU A 8 -15.93 18.19 2.88
N LYS A 9 -15.60 16.89 2.95
CA LYS A 9 -14.55 16.43 3.86
C LYS A 9 -13.26 17.14 3.45
N LYS A 10 -12.77 18.05 4.29
CA LYS A 10 -11.50 18.74 4.04
C LYS A 10 -10.39 17.69 4.09
N GLY A 11 -9.54 17.68 3.07
CA GLY A 11 -8.40 16.77 3.01
C GLY A 11 -7.41 16.94 4.16
N PRO A 12 -6.47 15.99 4.31
CA PRO A 12 -5.53 15.99 5.42
C PRO A 12 -4.63 17.22 5.34
N LYS A 13 -4.26 17.78 6.50
CA LYS A 13 -3.34 18.92 6.58
C LYS A 13 -1.98 18.45 7.10
N ALA A 14 -0.93 18.82 6.38
CA ALA A 14 0.42 18.52 6.81
C ALA A 14 0.74 19.25 8.13
N SER A 15 1.26 18.53 9.13
CA SER A 15 1.71 19.12 10.39
C SER A 15 3.05 19.84 10.24
N GLU A 16 3.89 19.33 9.33
CA GLU A 16 5.22 19.86 9.02
C GLU A 16 5.65 19.39 7.62
N VAL A 17 6.75 19.96 7.13
CA VAL A 17 7.43 19.50 5.90
C VAL A 17 8.86 19.12 6.30
N THR A 18 9.29 17.93 5.90
CA THR A 18 10.63 17.44 6.21
C THR A 18 11.71 18.19 5.41
N LYS A 19 12.98 18.06 5.80
CA LYS A 19 14.09 18.66 5.05
C LYS A 19 14.17 18.15 3.60
N GLY A 20 13.81 16.88 3.40
CA GLY A 20 13.66 16.24 2.09
C GLY A 20 12.40 16.66 1.32
N GLY A 21 11.61 17.62 1.83
CA GLY A 21 10.46 18.21 1.15
C GLY A 21 9.16 17.41 1.26
N SER A 22 9.11 16.36 2.08
CA SER A 22 7.88 15.55 2.23
C SER A 22 6.93 16.17 3.25
N PRO A 23 5.62 16.30 2.95
CA PRO A 23 4.63 16.64 3.97
C PRO A 23 4.47 15.49 4.97
N VAL A 24 4.36 15.81 6.25
CA VAL A 24 4.09 14.84 7.32
C VAL A 24 2.65 15.00 7.77
N TYR A 25 1.90 13.90 7.74
CA TYR A 25 0.53 13.82 8.24
C TYR A 25 0.53 12.98 9.53
N ARG A 26 -0.24 13.42 10.52
CA ARG A 26 -0.36 12.74 11.81
C ARG A 26 -1.81 12.30 11.99
N TYR A 27 -1.99 11.03 12.34
CA TYR A 27 -3.28 10.40 12.49
C TYR A 27 -3.42 9.93 13.93
N GLU A 28 -4.52 10.29 14.57
CA GLU A 28 -4.89 9.77 15.88
C GLU A 28 -5.76 8.53 15.69
N GLU A 29 -5.71 7.59 16.63
CA GLU A 29 -6.67 6.48 16.64
C GLU A 29 -8.08 7.05 16.68
N THR A 30 -8.81 6.87 15.59
CA THR A 30 -10.22 7.26 15.53
C THR A 30 -11.02 6.30 16.39
N GLU A 31 -11.96 6.80 17.19
CA GLU A 31 -13.03 5.94 17.72
C GLU A 31 -13.66 5.24 16.51
N HIS A 32 -13.60 3.90 16.46
CA HIS A 32 -14.20 3.11 15.38
C HIS A 32 -15.62 3.63 15.15
N GLU A 33 -15.85 4.28 14.00
CA GLU A 33 -17.18 4.70 13.64
C GLU A 33 -18.09 3.47 13.68
N ALA A 34 -19.29 3.59 14.26
CA ALA A 34 -20.22 2.47 14.33
C ALA A 34 -20.37 1.79 12.96
N TRP A 35 -20.30 0.45 12.91
CA TRP A 35 -20.33 -0.37 11.70
C TRP A 35 -21.34 0.15 10.67
N ARG A 36 -20.89 0.29 9.42
CA ARG A 36 -21.70 0.77 8.29
C ARG A 36 -21.52 -0.17 7.11
N PRO A 37 -22.53 -0.37 6.26
CA PRO A 37 -22.32 -1.10 5.02
C PRO A 37 -21.32 -0.33 4.12
N PRO A 38 -20.48 -1.03 3.34
CA PRO A 38 -19.58 -0.39 2.39
C PRO A 38 -20.36 0.47 1.38
N GLN A 39 -19.74 1.58 0.96
CA GLN A 39 -20.37 2.52 0.04
C GLN A 39 -20.22 2.13 -1.44
N ALA A 40 -19.17 1.37 -1.76
CA ALA A 40 -18.90 0.85 -3.09
C ALA A 40 -18.39 -0.60 -2.98
N TYR A 41 -18.61 -1.39 -4.04
CA TYR A 41 -18.26 -2.81 -4.08
C TYR A 41 -17.84 -3.22 -5.48
N GLY A 42 -16.54 -3.50 -5.64
CA GLY A 42 -15.94 -4.08 -6.83
C GLY A 42 -16.18 -3.27 -8.10
N GLU A 43 -16.15 -1.94 -8.04
CA GLU A 43 -16.38 -1.06 -9.19
C GLU A 43 -15.34 -1.31 -10.28
N TYR A 44 -14.08 -1.46 -9.89
CA TYR A 44 -12.95 -1.67 -10.82
C TYR A 44 -12.34 -3.07 -10.72
N ALA A 45 -12.89 -3.96 -9.87
CA ALA A 45 -12.25 -5.23 -9.52
C ALA A 45 -12.02 -6.16 -10.72
N GLU A 46 -12.98 -6.26 -11.65
CA GLU A 46 -12.84 -7.10 -12.84
C GLU A 46 -11.75 -6.57 -13.80
N GLU A 47 -11.71 -5.26 -14.01
CA GLU A 47 -10.73 -4.60 -14.88
C GLU A 47 -9.32 -4.71 -14.31
N ILE A 48 -9.15 -4.44 -13.01
CA ILE A 48 -7.86 -4.58 -12.30
C ILE A 48 -7.38 -6.03 -12.34
N SER A 49 -8.26 -6.99 -12.05
CA SER A 49 -7.90 -8.42 -12.10
C SER A 49 -7.50 -8.84 -13.52
N GLY A 50 -8.21 -8.35 -14.54
CA GLY A 50 -7.86 -8.55 -15.94
C GLY A 50 -6.49 -7.99 -16.30
N HIS A 51 -6.18 -6.79 -15.81
CA HIS A 51 -4.89 -6.12 -16.01
C HIS A 51 -3.73 -6.91 -15.38
N PHE A 52 -3.86 -7.34 -14.13
CA PHE A 52 -2.85 -8.18 -13.48
C PHE A 52 -2.69 -9.54 -14.16
N LYS A 53 -3.78 -10.15 -14.66
CA LYS A 53 -3.72 -11.41 -15.43
C LYS A 53 -2.96 -11.24 -16.75
N ALA A 54 -3.08 -10.08 -17.40
CA ALA A 54 -2.32 -9.77 -18.61
C ALA A 54 -0.81 -9.61 -18.30
N LEU A 55 -0.46 -8.98 -17.18
CA LEU A 55 0.92 -8.84 -16.71
C LEU A 55 1.57 -10.17 -16.28
N PHE A 56 0.78 -11.03 -15.64
CA PHE A 56 1.22 -12.28 -15.04
C PHE A 56 0.38 -13.48 -15.54
N PRO A 57 0.48 -13.81 -16.84
CA PRO A 57 -0.36 -14.83 -17.44
C PRO A 57 -0.04 -16.23 -16.89
N ASN A 58 -1.01 -17.13 -17.03
CA ASN A 58 -0.90 -18.56 -16.69
C ASN A 58 -0.63 -18.84 -15.20
N ARG A 59 -1.19 -18.01 -14.31
CA ARG A 59 -1.15 -18.24 -12.87
C ARG A 59 -2.54 -18.62 -12.35
N GLU A 60 -2.58 -19.60 -11.47
CA GLU A 60 -3.75 -19.81 -10.61
C GLU A 60 -3.83 -18.68 -9.58
N GLU A 61 -5.04 -18.28 -9.19
CA GLU A 61 -5.26 -17.24 -8.20
C GLU A 61 -6.28 -17.66 -7.15
N PHE A 62 -6.16 -17.06 -5.96
CA PHE A 62 -7.17 -17.13 -4.91
C PHE A 62 -7.30 -15.77 -4.23
N VAL A 63 -8.42 -15.56 -3.55
CA VAL A 63 -8.78 -14.27 -2.98
C VAL A 63 -9.08 -14.41 -1.49
N TYR A 64 -8.49 -13.54 -0.70
CA TYR A 64 -8.92 -13.30 0.67
C TYR A 64 -9.98 -12.22 0.69
N HIS A 65 -11.22 -12.64 0.95
CA HIS A 65 -12.34 -11.74 1.12
C HIS A 65 -12.35 -11.11 2.50
N GLU A 66 -12.53 -9.80 2.55
CA GLU A 66 -12.71 -9.10 3.81
C GLU A 66 -14.08 -9.43 4.43
N LEU A 67 -14.06 -10.08 5.59
CA LEU A 67 -15.26 -10.52 6.31
C LEU A 67 -16.08 -9.37 6.91
N ILE A 68 -15.45 -8.25 7.26
CA ILE A 68 -16.10 -7.07 7.85
C ILE A 68 -15.50 -5.84 7.21
N SER A 69 -16.29 -5.14 6.39
CA SER A 69 -15.92 -3.91 5.72
C SER A 69 -16.85 -2.79 6.17
N ASP A 70 -16.29 -1.73 6.78
CA ASP A 70 -17.04 -0.56 7.23
C ASP A 70 -17.13 0.56 6.17
N LEU A 71 -16.18 0.61 5.24
CA LEU A 71 -16.05 1.71 4.25
C LEU A 71 -15.88 1.18 2.82
N VAL A 72 -14.83 0.39 2.58
CA VAL A 72 -14.50 -0.26 1.31
C VAL A 72 -14.33 -1.76 1.52
N HIS A 73 -14.82 -2.55 0.56
CA HIS A 73 -14.58 -3.99 0.56
C HIS A 73 -13.22 -4.29 -0.07
N ILE A 74 -12.19 -4.48 0.76
CA ILE A 74 -10.85 -4.79 0.25
C ILE A 74 -10.71 -6.30 0.09
N ASP A 75 -10.50 -6.72 -1.15
CA ASP A 75 -10.07 -8.07 -1.48
C ASP A 75 -8.56 -8.09 -1.69
N VAL A 76 -7.90 -9.15 -1.21
CA VAL A 76 -6.49 -9.42 -1.51
C VAL A 76 -6.41 -10.59 -2.46
N ASN A 77 -6.03 -10.31 -3.70
CA ASN A 77 -5.86 -11.28 -4.76
C ASN A 77 -4.42 -11.81 -4.75
N ILE A 78 -4.26 -13.13 -4.80
CA ILE A 78 -2.95 -13.78 -4.71
C ILE A 78 -2.79 -14.76 -5.88
N MET A 79 -1.89 -14.44 -6.79
CA MET A 79 -1.50 -15.31 -7.91
C MET A 79 -0.34 -16.22 -7.50
N ARG A 80 -0.50 -17.53 -7.71
CA ARG A 80 0.47 -18.56 -7.33
C ARG A 80 1.74 -18.51 -8.19
N PRO A 81 2.90 -18.93 -7.64
CA PRO A 81 4.14 -19.12 -8.39
C PRO A 81 3.97 -20.09 -9.56
N THR A 82 4.80 -19.89 -10.58
CA THR A 82 5.03 -20.88 -11.65
C THR A 82 6.49 -21.29 -11.67
N GLU A 83 6.85 -22.35 -12.41
CA GLU A 83 8.26 -22.76 -12.55
C GLU A 83 9.14 -21.64 -13.14
N GLU A 84 8.61 -20.87 -14.11
CA GLU A 84 9.34 -19.76 -14.75
C GLU A 84 9.38 -18.50 -13.89
N ARG A 85 8.39 -18.31 -13.02
CA ARG A 85 8.24 -17.13 -12.16
C ARG A 85 7.94 -17.57 -10.72
N PRO A 86 8.96 -17.99 -9.95
CA PRO A 86 8.82 -18.67 -8.67
C PRO A 86 8.56 -17.69 -7.50
N TYR A 87 7.52 -16.88 -7.63
CA TYR A 87 7.10 -15.89 -6.64
C TYR A 87 5.59 -15.66 -6.75
N TYR A 88 4.95 -15.29 -5.64
CA TYR A 88 3.55 -14.88 -5.64
C TYR A 88 3.41 -13.43 -6.10
N VAL A 89 2.28 -13.11 -6.74
CA VAL A 89 1.85 -11.72 -6.95
C VAL A 89 0.64 -11.49 -6.05
N MET A 90 0.77 -10.57 -5.11
CA MET A 90 -0.32 -10.17 -4.21
C MET A 90 -0.74 -8.75 -4.55
N TYR A 91 -2.02 -8.50 -4.78
CA TYR A 91 -2.53 -7.18 -5.10
C TYR A 91 -3.93 -6.96 -4.52
N THR A 92 -4.28 -5.70 -4.26
CA THR A 92 -5.60 -5.34 -3.74
C THR A 92 -6.58 -5.07 -4.88
N THR A 93 -7.85 -5.31 -4.59
CA THR A 93 -8.97 -4.73 -5.32
C THR A 93 -9.95 -4.14 -4.30
N GLY A 94 -10.56 -3.02 -4.65
CA GLY A 94 -11.58 -2.35 -3.84
C GLY A 94 -11.09 -1.11 -3.10
N MET A 95 -9.76 -0.89 -3.03
CA MET A 95 -9.22 0.37 -2.51
C MET A 95 -9.59 1.53 -3.43
N SER A 96 -9.58 1.26 -4.74
CA SER A 96 -9.91 2.18 -5.82
C SER A 96 -11.42 2.40 -6.02
N ASP A 97 -12.31 1.63 -5.39
CA ASP A 97 -13.76 1.79 -5.53
C ASP A 97 -14.30 3.10 -4.95
N MET A 98 -13.48 3.81 -4.17
CA MET A 98 -13.78 5.17 -3.73
C MET A 98 -12.56 6.07 -3.94
N PRO A 99 -12.76 7.34 -4.27
CA PRO A 99 -11.66 8.29 -4.34
C PRO A 99 -11.06 8.49 -2.95
N MET A 100 -9.73 8.39 -2.86
CA MET A 100 -8.95 8.83 -1.72
C MET A 100 -9.12 10.33 -1.47
N THR A 101 -8.85 10.76 -0.24
CA THR A 101 -9.01 12.17 0.14
C THR A 101 -7.68 12.91 0.01
N LEU A 102 -7.52 13.63 -1.10
CA LEU A 102 -6.36 14.46 -1.38
C LEU A 102 -6.35 15.75 -0.54
N PRO A 103 -5.17 16.29 -0.18
CA PRO A 103 -5.05 17.57 0.49
C PRO A 103 -5.40 18.72 -0.48
N GLU A 104 -5.80 19.87 0.06
CA GLU A 104 -6.36 20.99 -0.70
C GLU A 104 -5.44 21.47 -1.83
N GLU A 105 -4.13 21.38 -1.62
CA GLU A 105 -3.09 21.82 -2.56
C GLU A 105 -3.03 20.99 -3.85
N ILE A 106 -3.56 19.77 -3.84
CA ILE A 106 -3.61 18.87 -5.01
C ILE A 106 -4.99 18.25 -5.20
N ALA A 107 -6.04 18.87 -4.65
CA ALA A 107 -7.40 18.31 -4.68
C ALA A 107 -7.99 18.20 -6.09
N ASP A 108 -7.44 18.93 -7.06
CA ASP A 108 -7.79 18.90 -8.49
C ASP A 108 -7.09 17.78 -9.28
N ARG A 109 -6.19 17.01 -8.64
CA ARG A 109 -5.48 15.88 -9.25
C ARG A 109 -6.35 14.62 -9.26
N GLU A 110 -7.28 14.55 -10.20
CA GLU A 110 -8.13 13.38 -10.42
C GLU A 110 -7.32 12.09 -10.62
N ASP A 111 -6.15 12.21 -11.27
CA ASP A 111 -5.23 11.11 -11.55
C ASP A 111 -4.54 10.51 -10.30
N LEU A 112 -4.74 11.09 -9.11
CA LEU A 112 -4.19 10.58 -7.84
C LEU A 112 -5.27 10.05 -6.89
N LYS A 113 -6.54 10.08 -7.28
CA LYS A 113 -7.65 9.73 -6.37
C LYS A 113 -7.85 8.24 -6.21
N HIS A 114 -7.46 7.43 -7.20
CA HIS A 114 -7.70 5.99 -7.18
C HIS A 114 -6.37 5.24 -7.26
N ALA A 115 -6.24 4.23 -6.41
CA ALA A 115 -5.04 3.41 -6.34
C ALA A 115 -5.35 2.01 -5.81
N GLU A 116 -4.49 1.06 -6.17
CA GLU A 116 -4.37 -0.25 -5.56
C GLU A 116 -2.91 -0.49 -5.14
N LEU A 117 -2.72 -1.43 -4.23
CA LEU A 117 -1.43 -1.82 -3.70
C LEU A 117 -1.04 -3.20 -4.20
N PHE A 118 0.26 -3.45 -4.36
CA PHE A 118 0.75 -4.78 -4.67
C PHE A 118 2.09 -5.11 -4.02
N MET A 119 2.39 -6.40 -3.91
CA MET A 119 3.62 -6.97 -3.39
C MET A 119 3.97 -8.24 -4.14
N PHE A 120 5.26 -8.55 -4.23
CA PHE A 120 5.74 -9.87 -4.66
C PHE A 120 6.29 -10.63 -3.45
N LEU A 121 5.78 -11.84 -3.21
CA LEU A 121 6.25 -12.68 -2.10
C LEU A 121 7.10 -13.84 -2.65
N PRO A 122 8.10 -14.33 -1.89
CA PRO A 122 8.89 -15.48 -2.30
C PRO A 122 8.03 -16.73 -2.59
N GLY A 123 8.46 -17.59 -3.50
CA GLY A 123 7.69 -18.78 -3.89
C GLY A 123 7.53 -19.81 -2.77
N GLU A 124 8.42 -19.78 -1.79
CA GLU A 124 8.41 -20.58 -0.56
C GLU A 124 7.49 -20.00 0.53
N TRP A 125 7.00 -18.76 0.37
CA TRP A 125 6.06 -18.15 1.29
C TRP A 125 4.74 -18.93 1.31
N ASN A 126 4.09 -19.03 2.47
CA ASN A 126 2.80 -19.69 2.62
C ASN A 126 1.69 -18.69 2.95
N PRO A 127 1.17 -17.95 1.96
CA PRO A 127 0.09 -17.00 2.18
C PRO A 127 -1.26 -17.67 2.43
N GLY A 128 -1.34 -19.01 2.48
CA GLY A 128 -2.55 -19.79 2.67
C GLY A 128 -3.28 -20.18 1.38
N GLU A 129 -4.54 -20.58 1.51
CA GLU A 129 -5.38 -21.07 0.40
C GLU A 129 -6.82 -20.54 0.49
N THR A 130 -7.59 -20.73 -0.59
CA THR A 130 -9.01 -20.33 -0.68
C THR A 130 -9.82 -20.84 0.50
N GLY A 131 -10.48 -19.93 1.22
CA GLY A 131 -11.39 -20.26 2.32
C GLY A 131 -10.69 -20.61 3.64
N GLN A 132 -9.36 -20.53 3.71
CA GLN A 132 -8.62 -20.62 4.96
C GLN A 132 -8.88 -19.36 5.81
N LEU A 133 -9.08 -19.53 7.11
CA LEU A 133 -9.24 -18.39 8.02
C LEU A 133 -7.88 -17.77 8.31
N ASP A 134 -7.88 -16.44 8.47
CA ASP A 134 -6.68 -15.68 8.86
C ASP A 134 -6.04 -16.24 10.15
N SER A 135 -6.84 -16.77 11.09
CA SER A 135 -6.37 -17.39 12.34
C SER A 135 -5.62 -18.71 12.17
N ASP A 136 -5.71 -19.34 11.01
CA ASP A 136 -5.09 -20.63 10.72
C ASP A 136 -3.70 -20.46 10.07
N ILE A 137 -3.27 -19.23 9.80
CA ILE A 137 -1.99 -18.89 9.17
C ILE A 137 -1.07 -18.31 10.25
N PRO A 138 0.18 -18.80 10.40
CA PRO A 138 1.14 -18.22 11.32
C PRO A 138 1.38 -16.73 11.04
N ASP A 139 1.59 -15.94 12.09
CA ASP A 139 1.83 -14.50 11.95
C ASP A 139 3.04 -14.18 11.05
N SER A 140 4.09 -15.02 11.10
CA SER A 140 5.28 -14.93 10.25
C SER A 140 4.96 -14.99 8.75
N GLU A 141 3.85 -15.62 8.37
CA GLU A 141 3.38 -15.77 6.99
C GLU A 141 2.25 -14.80 6.64
N TYR A 142 1.38 -14.48 7.60
CA TYR A 142 0.17 -13.68 7.41
C TYR A 142 0.43 -12.16 7.42
N TRP A 143 1.53 -11.70 8.05
CA TRP A 143 1.78 -10.26 8.20
C TRP A 143 1.78 -9.44 6.88
N PRO A 144 2.22 -9.94 5.70
CA PRO A 144 2.14 -9.17 4.46
C PRO A 144 0.70 -8.93 4.03
N ILE A 145 -0.18 -9.93 4.19
CA ILE A 145 -1.62 -9.82 3.89
C ILE A 145 -2.25 -8.81 4.86
N ARG A 146 -1.94 -8.90 6.17
CA ARG A 146 -2.41 -7.92 7.16
C ARG A 146 -1.96 -6.51 6.81
N LEU A 147 -0.68 -6.35 6.45
CA LEU A 147 -0.08 -5.06 6.12
C LEU A 147 -0.77 -4.41 4.92
N ILE A 148 -0.94 -5.14 3.81
CA ILE A 148 -1.53 -4.58 2.61
C ILE A 148 -3.02 -4.24 2.80
N LYS A 149 -3.76 -5.05 3.57
CA LYS A 149 -5.15 -4.74 3.96
C LYS A 149 -5.24 -3.47 4.78
N TYR A 150 -4.38 -3.31 5.78
CA TYR A 150 -4.31 -2.10 6.59
C TYR A 150 -4.05 -0.86 5.71
N LEU A 151 -3.04 -0.94 4.84
CA LEU A 151 -2.70 0.16 3.93
C LEU A 151 -3.82 0.50 2.94
N ALA A 152 -4.54 -0.50 2.43
CA ALA A 152 -5.65 -0.29 1.50
C ALA A 152 -6.86 0.44 2.13
N ARG A 153 -7.11 0.21 3.42
CA ARG A 153 -8.18 0.92 4.15
C ARG A 153 -7.75 2.30 4.64
N PHE A 154 -6.45 2.49 4.82
CA PHE A 154 -5.87 3.69 5.43
C PHE A 154 -6.36 5.03 4.83
N PRO A 155 -6.42 5.23 3.50
CA PRO A 155 -6.97 6.45 2.92
C PRO A 155 -8.41 6.75 3.35
N HIS A 156 -9.22 5.70 3.48
CA HIS A 156 -10.65 5.80 3.72
C HIS A 156 -10.96 6.00 5.20
N GLU A 157 -10.28 5.26 6.08
CA GLU A 157 -10.39 5.38 7.53
C GLU A 157 -9.90 6.74 8.04
N TYR A 158 -8.76 7.23 7.53
CA TYR A 158 -8.13 8.45 8.01
C TYR A 158 -8.38 9.68 7.14
N HIS A 159 -9.24 9.56 6.13
CA HIS A 159 -9.57 10.62 5.16
C HIS A 159 -8.30 11.25 4.60
N THR A 160 -7.46 10.40 4.02
CA THR A 160 -6.16 10.72 3.45
C THR A 160 -5.97 10.04 2.10
N TRP A 161 -4.73 10.01 1.61
CA TRP A 161 -4.34 9.43 0.34
C TRP A 161 -2.99 8.73 0.45
N LEU A 162 -2.76 7.79 -0.45
CA LEU A 162 -1.49 7.09 -0.63
C LEU A 162 -0.95 7.37 -2.03
N GLY A 163 0.35 7.63 -2.11
CA GLY A 163 1.02 8.00 -3.35
C GLY A 163 2.48 7.60 -3.35
N TRP A 164 3.13 7.73 -4.51
CA TRP A 164 4.56 7.48 -4.66
C TRP A 164 5.38 8.26 -3.61
N GLY A 165 6.32 7.57 -2.99
CA GLY A 165 7.20 8.13 -1.98
C GLY A 165 6.56 8.35 -0.62
N HIS A 166 5.29 7.98 -0.40
CA HIS A 166 4.73 7.95 0.95
C HIS A 166 5.44 6.89 1.79
N THR A 167 5.78 7.24 3.02
CA THR A 167 6.39 6.36 4.01
C THR A 167 5.47 6.26 5.23
N ILE A 168 5.25 5.05 5.72
CA ILE A 168 4.37 4.79 6.87
C ILE A 168 5.15 3.95 7.88
N PRO A 169 5.56 4.53 9.01
CA PRO A 169 6.25 3.78 10.05
C PRO A 169 5.27 2.86 10.78
N ASN A 170 5.76 1.71 11.23
CA ASN A 170 4.98 0.80 12.06
C ASN A 170 4.98 1.30 13.52
N GLY A 171 4.07 2.23 13.79
CA GLY A 171 4.01 2.96 15.05
C GLY A 171 5.12 4.00 15.21
N ALA A 172 5.07 4.75 16.31
CA ALA A 172 5.99 5.86 16.56
C ALA A 172 7.46 5.43 16.71
N GLU A 173 7.69 4.19 17.17
CA GLU A 173 9.02 3.65 17.44
C GLU A 173 9.59 2.82 16.28
N TYR A 174 8.92 2.76 15.12
CA TYR A 174 9.33 1.94 13.98
C TYR A 174 9.48 0.46 14.36
N GLY A 175 8.51 -0.08 15.10
CA GLY A 175 8.55 -1.47 15.55
C GLY A 175 8.63 -2.44 14.37
N PRO A 176 9.28 -3.61 14.52
CA PRO A 176 9.43 -4.55 13.42
C PRO A 176 8.06 -5.03 12.89
N LEU A 177 7.94 -5.18 11.56
CA LEU A 177 6.70 -5.62 10.89
C LEU A 177 6.32 -7.07 11.23
N CYS A 178 7.32 -7.91 11.53
CA CYS A 178 7.16 -9.25 12.07
C CYS A 178 8.38 -9.63 12.92
N ALA A 179 8.32 -10.75 13.64
CA ALA A 179 9.40 -11.16 14.55
C ALA A 179 10.75 -11.49 13.87
N GLU A 180 10.76 -11.68 12.55
CA GLU A 180 11.93 -12.18 11.78
C GLU A 180 12.67 -11.08 11.01
N THR A 181 12.22 -9.82 11.11
CA THR A 181 12.85 -8.68 10.43
C THR A 181 12.93 -7.46 11.35
N GLU A 182 13.88 -6.55 11.07
CA GLU A 182 13.97 -5.25 11.74
C GLU A 182 13.38 -4.12 10.88
N MET A 183 12.78 -4.44 9.74
CA MET A 183 12.05 -3.47 8.92
C MET A 183 10.88 -2.90 9.73
N GLY A 184 10.91 -1.59 9.93
CA GLY A 184 10.05 -0.87 10.87
C GLY A 184 8.97 0.00 10.21
N GLY A 185 8.71 -0.21 8.93
CA GLY A 185 7.70 0.53 8.18
C GLY A 185 7.72 0.19 6.70
N VAL A 186 7.02 0.99 5.91
CA VAL A 186 6.92 0.83 4.45
C VAL A 186 7.21 2.13 3.72
N VAL A 187 7.63 1.99 2.46
CA VAL A 187 7.60 3.05 1.45
C VAL A 187 6.80 2.56 0.24
N LEU A 188 6.02 3.46 -0.36
CA LEU A 188 5.28 3.18 -1.58
C LEU A 188 6.11 3.58 -2.80
N VAL A 189 6.42 2.59 -3.64
CA VAL A 189 7.17 2.79 -4.88
C VAL A 189 6.22 2.58 -6.05
N GLN A 190 6.37 3.38 -7.09
CA GLN A 190 5.59 3.26 -8.32
C GLN A 190 6.57 2.90 -9.43
N THR A 191 6.22 1.88 -10.18
CA THR A 191 7.00 1.48 -11.35
C THR A 191 6.47 2.20 -12.60
N GLY A 192 7.25 2.23 -13.67
CA GLY A 192 6.77 2.77 -14.95
C GLY A 192 5.96 1.74 -15.74
N GLY A 193 5.20 2.23 -16.72
CA GLY A 193 4.43 1.40 -17.65
C GLY A 193 3.23 0.72 -16.98
N ASP A 194 2.89 -0.48 -17.46
CA ASP A 194 1.67 -1.17 -17.08
C ASP A 194 1.63 -1.62 -15.60
N MET A 195 2.76 -1.65 -14.89
CA MET A 195 2.79 -1.89 -13.44
C MET A 195 2.70 -0.60 -12.60
N GLY A 196 2.62 0.57 -13.25
CA GLY A 196 2.52 1.88 -12.60
C GLY A 196 1.08 2.37 -12.49
N SER A 197 0.27 2.14 -13.50
CA SER A 197 -1.15 2.48 -13.52
C SER A 197 -1.91 1.78 -14.66
N MET A 198 -3.23 1.89 -14.64
CA MET A 198 -4.12 1.61 -15.76
C MET A 198 -5.22 2.67 -15.83
N GLN A 199 -5.83 2.81 -17.00
CA GLN A 199 -7.05 3.59 -17.18
C GLN A 199 -8.24 2.64 -17.28
N ALA A 200 -9.24 2.81 -16.41
CA ALA A 200 -10.49 2.08 -16.44
C ALA A 200 -11.37 2.50 -17.63
N GLU A 201 -12.38 1.70 -17.98
CA GLU A 201 -13.27 1.95 -19.12
C GLU A 201 -14.01 3.30 -19.05
N ASP A 202 -14.30 3.78 -17.83
CA ASP A 202 -14.94 5.08 -17.57
C ASP A 202 -13.96 6.28 -17.69
N GLY A 203 -12.67 6.01 -17.89
CA GLY A 203 -11.60 6.98 -17.98
C GLY A 203 -10.87 7.27 -16.66
N THR A 204 -11.28 6.63 -15.56
CA THR A 204 -10.64 6.78 -14.24
C THR A 204 -9.22 6.21 -14.26
N GLU A 205 -8.24 6.98 -13.79
CA GLU A 205 -6.85 6.52 -13.65
C GLU A 205 -6.68 5.79 -12.31
N ILE A 206 -6.25 4.53 -12.37
CA ILE A 206 -5.98 3.69 -11.20
C ILE A 206 -4.48 3.49 -11.09
N ASN A 207 -3.87 4.04 -10.04
CA ASN A 207 -2.45 3.89 -9.78
C ASN A 207 -2.13 2.56 -9.09
N PHE A 208 -0.97 1.97 -9.40
CA PHE A 208 -0.47 0.79 -8.73
C PHE A 208 0.79 1.12 -7.94
N TYR A 209 0.73 0.96 -6.62
CA TYR A 209 1.88 1.19 -5.74
C TYR A 209 2.40 -0.12 -5.14
N MET A 210 3.68 -0.39 -5.39
CA MET A 210 4.40 -1.46 -4.72
C MET A 210 4.64 -1.08 -3.27
N VAL A 211 4.21 -1.94 -2.35
CA VAL A 211 4.51 -1.80 -0.91
C VAL A 211 5.87 -2.42 -0.65
N VAL A 212 6.84 -1.58 -0.26
CA VAL A 212 8.21 -2.01 0.06
C VAL A 212 8.44 -1.87 1.57
N PRO A 213 8.56 -2.98 2.31
CA PRO A 213 9.06 -2.97 3.69
C PRO A 213 10.48 -2.40 3.76
N VAL A 214 10.70 -1.48 4.72
CA VAL A 214 11.94 -0.71 4.86
C VAL A 214 12.37 -0.58 6.32
N TYR A 215 13.68 -0.40 6.50
CA TYR A 215 14.27 -0.09 7.78
C TYR A 215 13.97 1.34 8.21
N ARG A 216 14.05 1.60 9.51
CA ARG A 216 13.89 2.94 10.08
C ARG A 216 14.82 3.95 9.40
N GLU A 217 16.10 3.59 9.24
CA GLU A 217 17.12 4.46 8.66
C GLU A 217 16.81 4.83 7.21
N GLU A 218 16.14 3.93 6.45
CA GLU A 218 15.74 4.20 5.06
C GLU A 218 14.59 5.21 5.01
N ILE A 219 13.63 5.12 5.94
CA ILE A 219 12.58 6.13 6.10
C ILE A 219 13.22 7.47 6.51
N GLU A 220 14.03 7.49 7.57
CA GLU A 220 14.67 8.71 8.06
C GLU A 220 15.56 9.36 6.98
N TYR A 221 16.28 8.56 6.19
CA TYR A 221 17.07 9.05 5.06
C TYR A 221 16.18 9.74 4.01
N LYS A 222 15.02 9.16 3.69
CA LYS A 222 14.04 9.79 2.80
C LYS A 222 13.48 11.08 3.40
N LEU A 223 13.22 11.13 4.70
CA LEU A 223 12.74 12.34 5.35
C LEU A 223 13.80 13.46 5.32
N GLU A 224 15.09 13.13 5.42
CA GLU A 224 16.20 14.08 5.34
C GLU A 224 16.50 14.55 3.91
N PHE A 225 16.53 13.63 2.93
CA PHE A 225 17.06 13.90 1.59
C PHE A 225 16.04 13.77 0.44
N GLY A 226 14.82 13.32 0.72
CA GLY A 226 13.74 13.16 -0.26
C GLY A 226 13.70 11.78 -0.90
N MET A 227 12.58 11.50 -1.58
CA MET A 227 12.32 10.18 -2.18
C MET A 227 13.30 9.84 -3.31
N GLU A 228 13.63 10.81 -4.17
CA GLU A 228 14.59 10.60 -5.27
C GLU A 228 15.97 10.13 -4.77
N ALA A 229 16.41 10.63 -3.61
CA ALA A 229 17.68 10.23 -3.02
C ALA A 229 17.62 8.80 -2.47
N LEU A 230 16.48 8.39 -1.89
CA LEU A 230 16.27 7.01 -1.43
C LEU A 230 16.18 6.05 -2.62
N ASP A 231 15.41 6.41 -3.66
CA ASP A 231 15.29 5.62 -4.88
C ASP A 231 16.65 5.38 -5.54
N LYS A 232 17.52 6.41 -5.55
CA LYS A 232 18.89 6.22 -6.02
C LYS A 232 19.64 5.15 -5.22
N ARG A 233 19.50 5.11 -3.89
CA ARG A 233 20.13 4.07 -3.05
C ARG A 233 19.54 2.69 -3.35
N PHE A 234 18.22 2.58 -3.52
CA PHE A 234 17.56 1.34 -3.91
C PHE A 234 18.05 0.82 -5.27
N CYS A 235 18.18 1.71 -6.27
CA CYS A 235 18.74 1.35 -7.57
C CYS A 235 20.22 0.93 -7.48
N ASP A 236 21.07 1.74 -6.83
CA ASP A 236 22.51 1.46 -6.70
C ASP A 236 22.80 0.13 -5.97
N ARG A 237 21.88 -0.30 -5.08
CA ARG A 237 22.00 -1.51 -4.27
C ARG A 237 21.16 -2.68 -4.79
N ASN A 238 20.43 -2.49 -5.90
CA ASN A 238 19.53 -3.47 -6.49
C ASN A 238 18.48 -4.02 -5.50
N LEU A 239 17.64 -3.13 -4.96
CA LEU A 239 16.48 -3.52 -4.16
C LEU A 239 15.71 -4.64 -4.89
N PRO A 240 15.51 -5.82 -4.27
CA PRO A 240 14.78 -6.89 -4.91
C PRO A 240 13.30 -6.52 -5.04
N MET A 241 12.69 -6.86 -6.18
CA MET A 241 11.24 -6.72 -6.36
C MET A 241 10.47 -7.72 -5.50
N ILE A 242 11.03 -8.92 -5.30
CA ILE A 242 10.46 -9.92 -4.42
C ILE A 242 10.87 -9.58 -2.99
N LEU A 243 9.91 -9.61 -2.07
CA LEU A 243 10.14 -9.36 -0.65
C LEU A 243 11.27 -10.26 -0.14
N ASP A 244 12.33 -9.62 0.35
CA ASP A 244 13.42 -10.26 1.08
C ASP A 244 13.51 -9.61 2.46
N ILE A 245 12.99 -10.30 3.47
CA ILE A 245 12.98 -9.83 4.86
C ILE A 245 14.37 -9.78 5.51
N HIS A 246 15.38 -10.31 4.82
CA HIS A 246 16.78 -10.41 5.26
C HIS A 246 17.74 -9.59 4.40
N ARG A 247 17.24 -8.81 3.42
CA ARG A 247 18.08 -7.88 2.65
C ARG A 247 18.79 -6.91 3.60
N PRO A 248 20.01 -6.43 3.28
CA PRO A 248 20.66 -5.45 4.13
C PRO A 248 19.91 -4.11 4.13
N ASN A 249 20.09 -3.35 5.21
CA ASN A 249 19.66 -1.96 5.32
C ASN A 249 20.54 -1.08 4.40
N TYR A 250 19.94 -0.46 3.39
CA TYR A 250 20.71 0.34 2.42
C TYR A 250 21.07 1.73 2.91
N CYS A 251 20.63 2.09 4.12
CA CYS A 251 20.96 3.32 4.82
C CYS A 251 21.60 3.06 6.19
N GLU A 252 22.23 1.90 6.41
CA GLU A 252 22.90 1.56 7.69
C GLU A 252 24.02 2.53 8.09
N ASP A 253 24.58 3.27 7.13
CA ASP A 253 25.61 4.31 7.30
C ASP A 253 25.00 5.66 7.68
N PHE A 254 23.69 5.84 7.51
CA PHE A 254 22.99 7.08 7.83
C PHE A 254 22.74 7.19 9.33
N ARG A 255 22.93 8.40 9.85
CA ARG A 255 22.61 8.76 11.24
C ARG A 255 21.77 10.03 11.17
N ALA A 256 20.53 9.97 11.66
CA ALA A 256 19.68 11.15 11.77
C ALA A 256 20.38 12.22 12.63
N GLY A 257 20.33 13.46 12.15
CA GLY A 257 20.95 14.64 12.80
C GLY A 257 20.03 15.34 13.78
#